data_AF-A0A3B8JAJ7-F1
#
_entry.id   AF-A0A3B8JAJ7-F1
#
_cell.length_a   1.000
_cell.length_b   1.000
_cell.length_c   1.000
_cell.angle_alpha   90.00
_cell.angle_beta   90.00
_cell.angle_gamma   90.00
#
_symmetry.space_group_name_H-M   'P 1'
#
loop_
_entity.id
_entity.type
_entity.pdbx_description
1 polymer ?
#
loop_
_entity_poly.entity_id
_entity_poly.type
_entity_poly.pdbx_seq_one_letter_code
_entity_poly.pdbx_strand_id
1 'polypeptide(L)'
;MKLQAKIIKGTKTLAEDELIFSEQGSFQKQLEQCFVDLCKKMEISVPIWLKKNTREFVRFGRTSFNSDQFLEPIDFDRFEIRFIK
;
A
#
# COMPACT_ATOMS: atom_id res chain seq x y z
N MET A 1 -6.01 -0.50 -14.62
CA MET A 1 -5.45 -1.02 -13.36
C MET A 1 -4.64 0.06 -12.67
N LYS A 2 -5.04 0.43 -11.46
CA LYS A 2 -4.35 1.41 -10.61
C LYS A 2 -4.26 0.90 -9.17
N LEU A 3 -3.17 1.25 -8.49
CA LEU A 3 -2.94 0.96 -7.09
C LEU A 3 -3.16 2.27 -6.33
N GLN A 4 -4.14 2.29 -5.45
CA GLN A 4 -4.40 3.41 -4.56
C GLN A 4 -3.86 3.08 -3.17
N ALA A 5 -3.17 4.04 -2.56
CA ALA A 5 -2.70 3.97 -1.18
C ALA A 5 -3.33 5.09 -0.35
N LYS A 6 -3.71 4.78 0.89
CA LYS A 6 -4.29 5.73 1.84
C LYS A 6 -3.65 5.57 3.21
N ILE A 7 -3.22 6.68 3.79
CA ILE A 7 -2.77 6.77 5.17
C ILE A 7 -3.92 7.31 6.01
N ILE A 8 -4.29 6.56 7.04
CA ILE A 8 -5.41 6.91 7.93
C ILE A 8 -4.87 7.06 9.35
N LYS A 9 -5.23 8.15 10.01
CA LYS A 9 -4.97 8.43 11.43
C LYS A 9 -6.31 8.75 12.12
N GLY A 10 -6.75 7.86 13.01
CA GLY A 10 -8.07 7.92 13.64
C GLY A 10 -9.22 7.93 12.63
N THR A 11 -9.95 9.04 12.57
CA THR A 11 -11.08 9.26 11.63
C THR A 11 -10.69 10.07 10.38
N LYS A 12 -9.43 10.49 10.26
CA LYS A 12 -8.94 11.34 9.17
C LYS A 12 -8.02 10.57 8.24
N THR A 13 -8.16 10.83 6.94
CA THR A 13 -7.16 10.45 5.94
C THR A 13 -6.08 11.51 5.92
N LEU A 14 -4.84 11.15 6.23
CA LEU A 14 -3.71 12.10 6.20
C LEU A 14 -3.17 12.29 4.79
N ALA A 15 -3.11 11.21 4.02
CA ALA A 15 -2.61 11.24 2.67
C ALA A 15 -3.30 10.15 1.85
N GLU A 16 -3.52 10.44 0.57
CA GLU A 16 -3.86 9.44 -0.43
C GLU A 16 -3.03 9.69 -1.68
N ASP A 17 -2.58 8.61 -2.30
CA ASP A 17 -1.92 8.67 -3.60
C ASP A 17 -2.36 7.47 -4.44
N GLU A 18 -2.28 7.59 -5.75
CA GLU A 18 -2.61 6.53 -6.68
C GLU A 18 -1.59 6.48 -7.81
N LEU A 19 -1.20 5.25 -8.17
CA LEU A 19 -0.31 4.98 -9.30
C LEU A 19 -0.98 4.06 -10.30
N ILE A 20 -0.74 4.36 -11.57
CA ILE A 20 -1.23 3.57 -12.70
C ILE A 20 -0.20 2.49 -13.00
N PHE A 21 -0.65 1.25 -13.13
CA PHE A 21 0.23 0.16 -13.55
C PHE A 21 0.65 0.36 -15.00
N SER A 22 1.95 0.24 -15.27
CA SER A 22 2.45 0.21 -16.65
C SER A 22 1.98 -1.08 -17.35
N GLU A 23 1.76 -1.07 -18.67
CA GLU A 23 1.32 -2.29 -19.39
C GLU A 23 2.44 -3.32 -19.64
N GLN A 24 3.66 -3.06 -19.17
CA GLN A 24 4.85 -3.85 -19.49
C GLN A 24 5.29 -4.65 -18.25
N GLY A 25 5.25 -5.99 -18.32
CA GLY A 25 5.83 -6.89 -17.30
C GLY A 25 4.84 -7.73 -16.48
N SER A 26 5.37 -8.48 -15.52
CA SER A 26 4.57 -9.32 -14.61
C SER A 26 3.84 -8.47 -13.56
N PHE A 27 2.58 -8.79 -13.30
CA PHE A 27 1.74 -8.11 -12.29
C PHE A 27 2.44 -7.91 -10.94
N GLN A 28 3.15 -8.94 -10.47
CA GLN A 28 3.87 -8.88 -9.20
C GLN A 28 4.97 -7.80 -9.20
N LYS A 29 5.78 -7.71 -10.25
CA LYS A 29 6.83 -6.68 -10.36
C LYS A 29 6.25 -5.29 -10.41
N GLN A 30 5.16 -5.10 -11.15
CA GLN A 30 4.50 -3.80 -11.24
C GLN A 30 3.87 -3.41 -9.90
N LEU A 31 3.27 -4.36 -9.19
CA LEU A 31 2.71 -4.14 -7.87
C LEU A 31 3.80 -3.75 -6.88
N GLU A 32 4.91 -4.48 -6.83
CA GLU A 32 6.05 -4.14 -5.97
C GLU A 32 6.60 -2.75 -6.31
N GLN A 33 6.76 -2.44 -7.60
CA GLN A 33 7.26 -1.14 -8.03
C GLN A 33 6.29 -0.01 -7.66
N CYS A 34 5.01 -0.10 -8.02
CA CYS A 34 4.00 0.89 -7.65
C CYS A 34 3.86 1.03 -6.12
N PHE A 35 3.96 -0.08 -5.38
CA PHE A 35 3.90 -0.07 -3.92
C PHE A 35 5.07 0.70 -3.30
N VAL A 36 6.30 0.40 -3.72
CA VAL A 36 7.51 1.11 -3.26
C VAL A 36 7.46 2.58 -3.65
N ASP A 37 7.02 2.88 -4.86
CA ASP A 37 6.94 4.25 -5.38
C ASP A 37 5.87 5.08 -4.63
N LEU A 38 4.72 4.48 -4.29
CA LEU A 38 3.71 5.08 -3.41
C LEU A 38 4.27 5.34 -2.01
N CYS A 39 4.95 4.36 -1.40
CA CYS A 39 5.55 4.55 -0.08
C CYS A 39 6.57 5.70 -0.10
N LYS A 40 7.40 5.77 -1.15
CA LYS A 40 8.38 6.83 -1.36
C LYS A 40 7.73 8.20 -1.56
N LYS A 41 6.67 8.28 -2.37
CA LYS A 41 5.88 9.52 -2.59
C LYS A 41 5.23 10.03 -1.32
N MET A 42 4.74 9.13 -0.48
CA MET A 42 4.08 9.46 0.77
C MET A 42 5.08 9.70 1.91
N GLU A 43 6.39 9.63 1.63
CA GLU A 43 7.47 9.81 2.60
C GLU A 43 7.35 8.85 3.81
N ILE A 44 6.88 7.63 3.56
CA ILE A 44 6.73 6.58 4.59
C ILE A 44 7.70 5.43 4.37
N SER A 45 8.06 4.76 5.47
CA SER A 45 8.82 3.52 5.44
C SER A 45 7.99 2.40 4.78
N VAL A 46 8.64 1.48 4.07
CA VAL A 46 7.93 0.38 3.38
C VAL A 46 7.52 -0.68 4.41
N PRO A 47 6.22 -0.96 4.60
CA PRO A 47 5.82 -1.94 5.60
C PRO A 47 6.15 -3.36 5.16
N ILE A 48 6.37 -4.23 6.15
CA ILE A 48 6.63 -5.65 5.97
C ILE A 48 5.38 -6.30 5.37
N TRP A 49 5.55 -6.87 4.18
CA TRP A 49 4.51 -7.61 3.50
C TRP A 49 4.35 -9.01 4.09
N LEU A 50 3.26 -9.25 4.83
CA LEU A 50 3.00 -10.56 5.41
C LEU A 50 2.18 -11.45 4.47
N LYS A 51 2.24 -12.76 4.70
CA LYS A 51 1.39 -13.74 3.99
C LYS A 51 -0.11 -13.43 4.14
N LYS A 52 -0.51 -12.84 5.28
CA LYS A 52 -1.89 -12.40 5.51
C LYS A 52 -2.29 -11.28 4.52
N ASN A 53 -1.42 -10.28 4.32
CA ASN A 53 -1.68 -9.20 3.38
C ASN A 53 -1.90 -9.73 1.96
N THR A 54 -1.08 -10.70 1.53
CA THR A 54 -1.25 -11.36 0.23
C THR A 54 -2.62 -12.03 0.10
N ARG A 55 -3.07 -12.76 1.13
CA ARG A 55 -4.38 -13.42 1.13
C ARG A 55 -5.53 -12.41 1.08
N GLU A 56 -5.44 -11.33 1.85
CA GLU A 56 -6.44 -10.26 1.85
C GLU A 56 -6.48 -9.52 0.52
N PHE A 57 -5.31 -9.21 -0.04
CA PHE A 57 -5.18 -8.53 -1.32
C PHE A 57 -5.76 -9.37 -2.47
N VAL A 58 -5.47 -10.67 -2.51
CA VAL A 58 -6.06 -11.58 -3.52
C VAL A 58 -7.57 -11.73 -3.34
N ARG A 59 -8.06 -11.79 -2.09
CA ARG A 59 -9.47 -12.03 -1.80
C ARG A 59 -10.36 -10.80 -1.98
N PHE A 60 -9.88 -9.62 -1.57
CA PHE A 60 -10.66 -8.39 -1.50
C PHE A 60 -10.16 -7.30 -2.44
N GLY A 61 -9.02 -7.47 -3.10
CA GLY A 61 -8.37 -6.41 -3.86
C GLY A 61 -7.86 -5.27 -2.97
N ARG A 62 -7.74 -5.48 -1.65
CA ARG A 62 -7.23 -4.47 -0.71
C ARG A 62 -6.52 -5.13 0.47
N THR A 63 -5.58 -4.43 1.07
CA THR A 63 -4.96 -4.84 2.33
C THR A 63 -4.56 -3.62 3.14
N SER A 64 -4.45 -3.80 4.45
CA SER A 64 -4.09 -2.77 5.42
C SER A 64 -2.85 -3.18 6.20
N PHE A 65 -1.98 -2.22 6.46
CA PHE A 65 -0.75 -2.37 7.24
C PHE A 65 -0.85 -1.49 8.48
N ASN A 66 -0.63 -2.08 9.64
CA ASN A 66 -0.59 -1.36 10.92
C ASN A 66 0.84 -0.91 11.25
N SER A 67 1.01 -0.03 12.24
CA SER A 67 2.31 0.44 12.73
C SER A 67 3.31 -0.67 13.08
N ASP A 68 2.86 -1.78 13.65
CA ASP A 68 3.72 -2.95 13.94
C ASP A 68 4.39 -3.56 12.70
N GLN A 69 3.86 -3.31 11.50
CA GLN A 69 4.44 -3.80 10.26
C GLN A 69 5.52 -2.86 9.71
N PHE A 70 5.73 -1.70 10.31
CA PHE A 70 6.77 -0.76 9.91
C PHE A 70 8.01 -0.94 10.79
N LEU A 71 9.19 -0.88 10.16
CA LEU A 71 10.46 -0.93 10.88
C LEU A 71 10.72 0.37 11.67
N GLU A 72 10.17 1.48 11.18
CA GLU A 72 10.29 2.80 11.77
C GLU A 72 8.96 3.22 12.41
N PRO A 73 9.01 3.98 13.51
CA PRO A 73 7.81 4.54 14.12
C PRO A 73 7.12 5.46 13.13
N ILE A 74 5.86 5.14 12.84
CA ILE A 74 5.01 5.92 11.94
C ILE A 74 4.01 6.75 12.74
N ASP A 75 3.67 7.92 12.21
CA ASP A 75 2.74 8.85 12.85
C ASP A 75 1.25 8.56 12.54
N PHE A 76 0.92 7.43 11.91
CA PHE A 76 -0.44 7.10 11.47
C PHE A 76 -0.91 5.75 12.03
N ASP A 77 -2.23 5.52 12.04
CA ASP A 77 -2.81 4.30 12.59
C ASP A 77 -2.66 3.13 11.62
N ARG A 78 -3.01 3.35 10.35
CA ARG A 78 -2.91 2.31 9.31
C ARG A 78 -2.67 2.86 7.92
N PHE A 79 -1.98 2.07 7.13
CA PHE A 79 -1.76 2.28 5.70
C PHE A 79 -2.57 1.25 4.91
N GLU A 80 -3.53 1.71 4.13
CA GLU A 80 -4.37 0.84 3.29
C GLU A 80 -3.95 0.95 1.83
N ILE A 81 -3.75 -0.18 1.16
CA ILE A 81 -3.60 -0.23 -0.29
C ILE A 81 -4.80 -0.94 -0.91
N ARG A 82 -5.24 -0.45 -2.06
CA ARG A 82 -6.36 -0.98 -2.82
C ARG A 82 -5.99 -1.08 -4.29
N PHE A 83 -6.20 -2.26 -4.84
CA PHE A 83 -6.18 -2.49 -6.26
C PHE A 83 -7.52 -2.12 -6.87
N ILE A 84 -7.48 -1.23 -7.85
CA ILE A 84 -8.65 -0.79 -8.60
C ILE A 84 -8.40 -1.22 -10.05
N LYS A 85 -9.23 -2.14 -10.54
CA LYS A 85 -9.09 -2.67 -11.90
C LYS A 85 -9.38 -1.62 -12.95
#